data_AF-A0A0R3A5R1-F1
#
_entry.id   AF-A0A0R3A5R1-F1
#
_cell.length_a   1.000
_cell.length_b   1.000
_cell.length_c   1.000
_cell.angle_alpha   90.00
_cell.angle_beta   90.00
_cell.angle_gamma   90.00
#
_symmetry.space_group_name_H-M   'P 1'
#
loop_
_entity.id
_entity.type
_entity.pdbx_description
1 polymer ?
#
loop_
_entity_poly.entity_id
_entity_poly.type
_entity_poly.pdbx_seq_one_letter_code
_entity_poly.pdbx_strand_id
1 'polypeptide(L)'
;MASIHIEEIQKILSEQGNKDALPNQANGEGYFLEIRFDSPTRKASGMVDDEYKDRVITLDCPYGTVIILCDGEGQLKSIELS
;
A
#
# COMPACT_ATOMS: atom_id res chain seq x y z
N MET A 1 -6.16 12.00 -13.16
CA MET A 1 -6.16 11.37 -11.83
C MET A 1 -6.15 9.87 -12.10
N ALA A 2 -5.04 9.19 -11.79
CA ALA A 2 -4.94 7.75 -12.01
C ALA A 2 -5.40 7.06 -10.72
N SER A 3 -6.41 6.20 -10.82
CA SER A 3 -6.80 5.28 -9.77
C SER A 3 -6.25 3.91 -10.15
N ILE A 4 -5.64 3.22 -9.18
CA ILE A 4 -5.32 1.80 -9.32
C ILE A 4 -6.01 1.08 -8.17
N HIS A 5 -6.82 0.08 -8.49
CA HIS A 5 -7.51 -0.70 -7.48
C HIS A 5 -6.56 -1.77 -6.95
N ILE A 6 -6.59 -2.02 -5.63
CA ILE A 6 -5.76 -3.07 -5.02
C ILE A 6 -6.02 -4.43 -5.70
N GLU A 7 -7.26 -4.72 -6.07
CA GLU A 7 -7.63 -5.93 -6.83
C GLU A 7 -6.89 -6.03 -8.18
N GLU A 8 -6.67 -4.91 -8.87
CA GLU A 8 -5.90 -4.88 -10.12
C GLU A 8 -4.41 -5.16 -9.87
N ILE A 9 -3.86 -4.62 -8.78
CA ILE A 9 -2.47 -4.90 -8.35
C ILE A 9 -2.31 -6.39 -8.02
N GLN A 10 -3.23 -6.96 -7.25
CA GLN A 10 -3.21 -8.39 -6.89
C GLN A 10 -3.29 -9.27 -8.14
N LYS A 11 -4.13 -8.91 -9.10
CA LYS A 11 -4.25 -9.62 -10.38
C LYS A 11 -2.94 -9.57 -11.16
N ILE A 12 -2.33 -8.39 -11.31
CA ILE A 12 -1.04 -8.22 -12.01
C ILE A 12 0.05 -9.05 -11.31
N LEU A 13 0.13 -9.01 -9.98
CA LEU A 13 1.12 -9.77 -9.22
C LEU A 13 0.89 -11.29 -9.33
N SER A 14 -0.37 -11.74 -9.30
CA SER A 14 -0.71 -13.14 -9.53
C SER A 14 -0.36 -13.61 -10.94
N GLU A 15 -0.61 -12.78 -11.97
CA GLU A 15 -0.24 -13.07 -13.36
C GLU A 15 1.29 -13.19 -13.52
N GLN A 16 2.06 -12.50 -12.68
CA GLN A 16 3.52 -12.61 -12.59
C GLN A 16 4.00 -13.79 -11.72
N GLY A 17 3.09 -14.57 -11.13
CA GLY A 17 3.40 -15.73 -10.31
C GLY A 17 3.59 -15.45 -8.82
N ASN A 18 3.42 -14.21 -8.36
CA ASN A 18 3.46 -13.85 -6.94
C ASN A 18 2.16 -14.24 -6.25
N LYS A 19 2.10 -15.48 -5.77
CA LYS A 19 0.93 -16.03 -5.06
C LYS A 19 0.72 -15.41 -3.68
N ASP A 20 1.74 -14.76 -3.12
CA ASP A 20 1.68 -14.04 -1.86
C ASP A 20 0.85 -12.74 -1.96
N ALA A 21 0.51 -12.29 -3.17
CA ALA A 21 -0.37 -11.13 -3.36
C ALA A 21 -1.86 -11.50 -3.42
N LEU A 22 -2.20 -12.80 -3.41
CA LEU A 22 -3.58 -13.26 -3.58
C LEU A 22 -4.39 -13.12 -2.27
N PRO A 23 -5.68 -12.79 -2.37
CA PRO A 23 -6.56 -12.74 -1.21
C PRO A 23 -6.66 -14.12 -0.54
N ASN A 24 -6.81 -14.07 0.79
CA ASN A 24 -6.84 -15.19 1.73
C ASN A 24 -7.52 -16.45 1.17
N GLN A 25 -6.77 -17.55 1.05
CA GLN A 25 -7.37 -18.85 0.75
C GLN A 25 -7.96 -19.43 2.04
N ALA A 26 -9.03 -20.24 1.94
CA ALA A 26 -9.84 -20.73 3.08
C ALA A 26 -9.08 -21.51 4.17
N ASN A 27 -7.79 -21.78 3.95
CA ASN A 27 -6.79 -22.39 4.81
C ASN A 27 -6.13 -21.40 5.80
N GLY A 28 -6.52 -20.12 5.81
CA GLY A 28 -5.97 -19.12 6.73
C GLY A 28 -4.57 -18.62 6.34
N GLU A 29 -4.15 -18.94 5.12
CA GLU A 29 -2.96 -18.37 4.49
C GLU A 29 -3.41 -17.21 3.60
N GLY A 30 -3.18 -15.99 4.08
CA GLY A 30 -3.38 -14.75 3.35
C GLY A 30 -2.24 -13.83 3.73
N TYR A 31 -1.41 -13.48 2.75
CA TYR A 31 -0.29 -12.60 2.97
C TYR A 31 -0.71 -11.13 2.77
N PHE A 32 -0.02 -10.30 3.53
CA PHE A 32 -0.10 -8.85 3.58
C PHE A 32 0.40 -8.27 2.24
N LEU A 33 -0.41 -7.44 1.58
CA LEU A 33 0.08 -6.64 0.46
C LEU A 33 0.81 -5.42 1.02
N GLU A 34 2.14 -5.51 1.14
CA GLU A 34 2.99 -4.37 1.49
C GLU A 34 3.42 -3.67 0.20
N ILE A 35 2.80 -2.53 -0.13
CA ILE A 35 3.30 -1.67 -1.22
C ILE A 35 4.27 -0.66 -0.63
N ARG A 36 5.56 -0.91 -0.80
CA ARG A 36 6.61 0.00 -0.37
C ARG A 36 6.93 1.02 -1.45
N PHE A 37 6.84 2.30 -1.10
CA PHE A 37 7.18 3.40 -2.00
C PHE A 37 8.59 3.96 -1.72
N ASP A 38 9.36 3.30 -0.86
CA ASP A 38 10.75 3.64 -0.54
C ASP A 38 11.72 3.15 -1.62
N SER A 39 11.50 3.57 -2.87
CA SER A 39 12.52 3.36 -3.90
C SER A 39 13.80 4.12 -3.54
N PRO A 40 15.00 3.52 -3.59
CA PRO A 40 16.26 4.25 -3.44
C PRO A 40 16.48 5.26 -4.58
N THR A 41 15.71 5.18 -5.67
CA THR A 41 15.69 6.19 -6.76
C THR A 41 14.62 7.27 -6.57
N ARG A 42 13.88 7.24 -5.45
CA ARG A 42 12.87 8.25 -5.11
C ARG A 42 13.57 9.61 -5.01
N LYS A 43 13.12 10.55 -5.84
CA LYS A 43 13.56 11.95 -5.73
C LYS A 43 12.80 12.60 -4.59
N ALA A 44 13.52 13.32 -3.73
CA ALA A 44 12.92 14.25 -2.79
C ALA A 44 11.99 15.19 -3.56
N SER A 45 10.76 15.38 -3.05
CA SER A 45 9.79 16.31 -3.64
C SER A 45 10.33 17.75 -3.60
N GLY A 46 11.18 18.04 -2.61
CA GLY A 46 11.68 19.40 -2.34
C GLY A 46 10.64 20.31 -1.69
N MET A 47 9.37 19.88 -1.65
CA MET A 47 8.27 20.52 -0.95
C MET A 47 7.67 19.51 0.03
N VAL A 48 7.59 19.91 1.30
CA VAL A 48 6.97 19.13 2.38
C VAL A 48 5.48 19.42 2.39
N ASP A 49 4.66 18.37 2.37
CA ASP A 49 3.24 18.47 2.64
C ASP A 49 3.01 18.35 4.16
N ASP A 50 2.88 19.50 4.82
CA ASP A 50 2.72 19.58 6.28
C ASP A 50 1.42 18.93 6.79
N GLU A 51 0.39 18.77 5.95
CA GLU A 51 -0.86 18.10 6.34
C GLU A 51 -0.67 16.59 6.48
N TYR A 52 0.18 16.01 5.63
CA TYR A 52 0.39 14.56 5.55
C TYR A 52 1.73 14.11 6.13
N LYS A 53 2.60 15.05 6.54
CA LYS A 53 3.88 14.77 7.16
C LYS A 53 3.72 13.82 8.36
N ASP A 54 4.43 12.69 8.29
CA ASP A 54 4.45 11.64 9.32
C ASP A 54 3.05 11.15 9.74
N ARG A 55 2.05 11.31 8.87
CA ARG A 55 0.66 10.98 9.17
C ARG A 55 0.40 9.49 8.99
N VAL A 56 -0.41 8.96 9.91
CA VAL A 56 -0.98 7.61 9.83
C VAL A 56 -2.47 7.75 9.62
N ILE A 57 -3.00 7.16 8.54
CA ILE A 57 -4.42 7.18 8.21
C ILE A 57 -4.94 5.75 8.30
N THR A 58 -5.93 5.53 9.16
CA THR A 58 -6.58 4.23 9.32
C THR A 58 -7.98 4.29 8.76
N LEU A 59 -8.34 3.32 7.92
CA LEU A 59 -9.63 3.23 7.24
C LEU A 59 -10.16 1.80 7.34
N ASP A 60 -11.44 1.65 7.65
CA ASP A 60 -12.10 0.35 7.57
C ASP A 60 -12.56 0.08 6.13
N CYS A 61 -12.41 -1.16 5.66
CA CYS A 61 -12.94 -1.62 4.39
C CYS A 61 -13.54 -3.03 4.51
N PRO A 62 -14.28 -3.51 3.49
CA PRO A 62 -14.89 -4.85 3.53
C PRO A 62 -13.90 -6.01 3.72
N TYR A 63 -12.61 -5.77 3.46
CA TYR A 63 -11.55 -6.77 3.52
C TYR A 63 -10.70 -6.70 4.79
N GLY A 64 -10.94 -5.74 5.67
CA GLY A 64 -10.15 -5.51 6.88
C GLY A 64 -9.85 -4.04 7.12
N THR A 65 -8.80 -3.77 7.87
CA THR A 65 -8.32 -2.41 8.16
C THR A 65 -7.19 -2.04 7.21
N VAL A 66 -7.28 -0.86 6.60
CA VAL A 66 -6.22 -0.27 5.79
C VAL A 66 -5.47 0.77 6.62
N ILE A 67 -4.15 0.66 6.65
CA ILE A 67 -3.25 1.64 7.26
C ILE A 67 -2.41 2.27 6.15
N ILE A 68 -2.49 3.59 6.01
CA ILE A 68 -1.71 4.38 5.08
C ILE A 68 -0.68 5.17 5.88
N LEU A 69 0.60 4.96 5.60
CA LEU A 69 1.71 5.67 6.22
C LEU A 69 2.28 6.69 5.24
N CYS A 70 2.45 7.92 5.71
CA CYS A 70 3.19 8.96 5.00
C CYS A 70 4.56 9.21 5.65
N ASP A 71 5.54 9.69 4.88
CA ASP A 71 6.88 10.02 5.36
C ASP A 71 7.02 11.47 5.82
N GLY A 72 8.24 11.86 6.21
CA GLY A 72 8.56 13.20 6.71
C GLY A 72 8.47 14.32 5.66
N GLU A 73 8.27 13.99 4.38
CA GLU A 73 7.92 14.95 3.33
C GLU A 73 6.40 15.01 3.06
N GLY A 74 5.61 14.22 3.79
CA GLY A 74 4.17 14.07 3.60
C GLY A 74 3.79 13.22 2.39
N GLN A 75 4.74 12.46 1.84
CA GLN A 75 4.46 11.58 0.72
C GLN A 75 4.08 10.18 1.20
N LEU A 76 3.33 9.44 0.37
CA LEU A 76 3.01 8.04 0.64
C LEU A 76 4.27 7.19 0.84
N LYS A 77 4.32 6.43 1.93
CA LYS A 77 5.43 5.55 2.33
C LYS A 77 5.02 4.08 2.21
N SER A 78 3.90 3.70 2.80
CA SER A 78 3.34 2.35 2.69
C SER A 78 1.82 2.35 2.80
N ILE A 79 1.22 1.28 2.27
CA ILE A 79 -0.17 0.90 2.50
C ILE A 79 -0.15 -0.53 3.02
N GLU A 80 -0.80 -0.77 4.15
CA GLU A 80 -0.89 -2.06 4.84
C GLU A 80 -2.37 -2.46 4.95
N LEU A 81 -2.67 -3.73 4.73
CA LEU A 81 -4.02 -4.30 4.85
C LEU A 81 -3.97 -5.47 5.83
N SER A 82 -4.78 -5.42 6.88
CA SER A 82 -4.87 -6.42 7.96
C SER A 82 -6.30 -6.92 8.19
#